data_AF-A0A2V9SGQ6-F1
#
_entry.id   AF-A0A2V9SGQ6-F1
#
_cell.length_a   1.000
_cell.length_b   1.000
_cell.length_c   1.000
_cell.angle_alpha   90.00
_cell.angle_beta   90.00
_cell.angle_gamma   90.00
#
_symmetry.space_group_name_H-M   'P 1'
#
loop_
_entity.id
_entity.type
_entity.pdbx_description
1 polymer ?
#
loop_
_entity_poly.entity_id
_entity_poly.type
_entity_poly.pdbx_seq_one_letter_code
_entity_poly.pdbx_strand_id
1 'polypeptide(L)'
;MYSVRETLKKDPEAALRAVAQMGYEGVEFYAPYFDWTEPQTKQIRKLLDDLGMRCFSTHNDESYLRPQSIDRARDMNLILGSKYVVLASAGQKTSLTEWRSVADTLNSAAEKLKPAGLKAGYHNHQLEFTPIEGQRP
;
A
#
# COMPACT_ATOMS: atom_id res chain seq x y z
N MET A 1 -4.88 6.55 2.03
CA MET A 1 -5.76 7.64 2.42
C MET A 1 -4.96 8.53 3.34
N TYR A 2 -3.72 8.83 2.95
CA TYR A 2 -2.79 9.57 3.79
C TYR A 2 -3.19 11.04 3.91
N SER A 3 -3.83 11.57 2.87
CA SER A 3 -4.34 12.95 2.80
C SER A 3 -5.37 13.28 3.89
N VAL A 4 -6.12 12.28 4.38
CA VAL A 4 -7.13 12.42 5.45
C VAL A 4 -6.82 11.51 6.65
N ARG A 5 -5.55 11.20 6.87
CA ARG A 5 -5.08 10.18 7.83
C ARG A 5 -5.56 10.39 9.26
N GLU A 6 -5.67 11.64 9.73
CA GLU A 6 -6.11 11.92 11.10
C GLU A 6 -7.59 11.54 11.29
N THR A 7 -8.43 11.86 10.30
CA THR A 7 -9.84 11.46 10.30
C THR A 7 -9.98 9.95 10.17
N LEU A 8 -9.22 9.33 9.25
CA LEU A 8 -9.24 7.88 9.07
C LEU A 8 -8.83 7.14 10.36
N LYS A 9 -7.81 7.61 11.07
CA LYS A 9 -7.34 7.00 12.31
C LYS A 9 -8.39 7.08 13.43
N LYS A 10 -9.17 8.17 13.47
CA LYS A 10 -10.22 8.37 14.47
C LYS A 10 -11.46 7.54 14.16
N ASP A 11 -11.94 7.58 12.92
CA ASP A 11 -13.14 6.88 12.47
C ASP A 11 -13.00 6.56 10.97
N PRO A 12 -12.58 5.32 10.64
CA PRO A 12 -12.38 4.91 9.25
C PRO A 12 -13.67 4.97 8.42
N GLU A 13 -14.82 4.67 9.02
CA GLU A 13 -16.07 4.64 8.27
C GLU A 13 -16.58 6.05 7.96
N ALA A 14 -16.52 6.95 8.94
CA ALA A 14 -16.89 8.35 8.72
C ALA A 14 -15.98 9.00 7.67
N ALA A 15 -14.68 8.70 7.70
CA ALA A 15 -13.73 9.19 6.70
C ALA A 15 -14.10 8.70 5.28
N LEU A 16 -14.43 7.42 5.11
CA LEU A 16 -14.84 6.87 3.82
C LEU A 16 -16.15 7.49 3.31
N ARG A 17 -17.17 7.61 4.16
CA ARG A 17 -18.45 8.25 3.79
C ARG A 17 -18.24 9.70 3.34
N ALA A 18 -17.41 10.46 4.05
CA ALA A 18 -17.10 11.85 3.68
C ALA A 18 -16.37 11.93 2.34
N VAL A 19 -15.38 11.06 2.10
CA VAL A 19 -14.65 11.02 0.82
C VAL A 19 -15.56 10.61 -0.33
N ALA A 20 -16.48 9.66 -0.13
CA ALA A 20 -17.49 9.30 -1.12
C ALA A 20 -18.40 10.48 -1.46
N GLN A 21 -18.88 11.23 -0.45
CA GLN A 21 -19.72 12.41 -0.64
C GLN A 21 -19.02 13.54 -1.42
N MET A 22 -17.69 13.61 -1.36
CA MET A 22 -16.91 14.55 -2.18
C MET A 22 -16.82 14.12 -3.65
N GLY A 23 -17.29 12.92 -4.02
CA GLY A 23 -17.31 12.41 -5.39
C GLY A 23 -16.11 11.55 -5.76
N TYR A 24 -15.27 11.13 -4.81
CA TYR A 24 -14.20 10.18 -5.10
C TYR A 24 -14.77 8.77 -5.27
N GLU A 25 -14.39 8.10 -6.36
CA GLU A 25 -14.83 6.73 -6.66
C GLU A 25 -13.84 5.67 -6.17
N GLY A 26 -12.69 6.09 -5.66
CA GLY A 26 -11.65 5.18 -5.24
C GLY A 26 -10.73 5.74 -4.19
N VAL A 27 -10.13 4.81 -3.45
CA VAL A 27 -9.12 5.10 -2.44
C VAL A 27 -7.95 4.15 -2.60
N GLU A 28 -6.79 4.63 -2.19
CA GLU A 28 -5.67 3.80 -1.80
C GLU A 28 -5.57 3.89 -0.28
N PHE A 29 -5.44 2.80 0.48
CA PHE A 29 -5.16 2.91 1.94
C PHE A 29 -3.66 3.06 2.22
N TYR A 30 -3.29 3.47 3.43
CA TYR A 30 -1.88 3.47 3.87
C TYR A 30 -1.72 2.53 5.08
N ALA A 31 -0.48 2.13 5.35
CA ALA A 31 -0.05 1.02 6.22
C ALA A 31 -0.91 0.63 7.45
N PRO A 32 -1.52 1.55 8.25
CA PRO A 32 -2.35 1.15 9.40
C PRO A 32 -3.53 0.24 9.12
N TYR A 33 -3.95 0.06 7.85
CA TYR A 33 -4.92 -0.99 7.51
C TYR A 33 -4.41 -2.39 7.88
N PHE A 34 -3.10 -2.58 7.98
CA PHE A 34 -2.47 -3.85 8.32
C PHE A 34 -2.74 -4.28 9.77
N ASP A 35 -3.09 -3.35 10.66
CA ASP A 35 -3.46 -3.64 12.04
C ASP A 35 -4.94 -4.04 12.18
N TRP A 36 -5.74 -3.91 11.11
CA TRP A 36 -7.13 -4.34 11.14
C TRP A 36 -7.23 -5.86 11.22
N THR A 37 -8.13 -6.34 12.06
CA THR A 37 -8.53 -7.74 12.06
C THR A 37 -9.25 -8.08 10.75
N GLU A 38 -9.27 -9.36 10.39
CA GLU A 38 -9.98 -9.80 9.18
C GLU A 38 -11.47 -9.35 9.14
N PRO A 39 -12.25 -9.43 10.24
CA PRO A 39 -13.61 -8.91 10.27
C PRO A 39 -13.69 -7.41 10.02
N GLN A 40 -12.78 -6.61 10.59
CA GLN A 40 -12.72 -5.17 10.34
C GLN A 40 -12.42 -4.88 8.86
N THR A 41 -11.45 -5.59 8.26
CA THR A 41 -11.12 -5.43 6.84
C THR A 41 -12.32 -5.79 5.95
N LYS A 42 -13.08 -6.85 6.29
CA LYS A 42 -14.32 -7.23 5.59
C LYS A 42 -15.41 -6.17 5.73
N GLN A 43 -15.56 -5.57 6.91
CA GLN A 43 -16.51 -4.48 7.16
C GLN A 43 -16.16 -3.24 6.31
N ILE A 44 -14.88 -2.87 6.26
CA ILE A 44 -14.41 -1.77 5.40
C ILE A 44 -14.65 -2.08 3.93
N ARG A 45 -14.37 -3.31 3.47
CA ARG A 45 -14.69 -3.74 2.11
C ARG A 45 -16.16 -3.57 1.79
N LYS A 46 -17.04 -4.02 2.67
CA LYS A 46 -18.49 -3.87 2.50
C LYS A 46 -18.90 -2.41 2.40
N LEU A 47 -18.34 -1.54 3.26
CA LEU A 47 -18.64 -0.11 3.21
C LEU A 47 -18.21 0.53 1.89
N LEU A 48 -17.03 0.17 1.36
CA LEU A 48 -16.60 0.63 0.04
C LEU A 48 -17.63 0.24 -1.04
N ASP A 49 -18.12 -1.01 -1.01
CA ASP A 49 -19.13 -1.48 -1.96
C ASP A 49 -20.47 -0.75 -1.84
N ASP A 50 -20.95 -0.54 -0.62
CA ASP A 50 -22.18 0.18 -0.35
C ASP A 50 -22.09 1.66 -0.80
N LEU A 51 -20.88 2.23 -0.79
CA LEU A 51 -20.60 3.58 -1.28
C LEU A 51 -20.26 3.65 -2.78
N GLY A 52 -20.22 2.51 -3.48
CA GLY A 52 -19.79 2.44 -4.88
C GLY A 52 -18.30 2.77 -5.09
N MET A 53 -17.51 2.76 -4.02
CA MET A 53 -16.08 3.05 -4.03
C MET A 53 -15.22 1.79 -4.21
N ARG A 54 -13.99 1.96 -4.67
CA ARG A 54 -13.02 0.86 -4.79
C ARG A 54 -11.72 1.15 -4.05
N CYS A 55 -11.16 0.12 -3.40
CA CYS A 55 -9.76 0.16 -3.01
C CYS A 55 -8.91 -0.32 -4.18
N PHE A 56 -8.12 0.56 -4.82
CA PHE A 56 -7.29 0.19 -5.97
C PHE A 56 -5.94 -0.40 -5.54
N SER A 57 -5.38 0.16 -4.46
CA SER A 57 -4.03 -0.12 -4.01
C SER A 57 -3.87 0.15 -2.51
N THR A 58 -2.71 -0.24 -1.96
CA THR A 58 -2.27 0.15 -0.63
C THR A 58 -0.84 0.68 -0.65
N HIS A 59 -0.56 1.70 0.15
CA HIS A 59 0.75 2.28 0.41
C HIS A 59 1.36 1.70 1.69
N ASN A 60 2.54 1.09 1.56
CA ASN A 60 3.20 0.31 2.60
C ASN A 60 4.67 0.70 2.72
N ASP A 61 5.28 0.52 3.88
CA ASP A 61 6.74 0.54 3.99
C ASP A 61 7.36 -0.83 3.61
N GLU A 62 8.69 -0.86 3.54
CA GLU A 62 9.45 -2.03 3.08
C GLU A 62 9.18 -3.28 3.93
N SER A 63 8.88 -3.14 5.22
CA SER A 63 8.67 -4.26 6.13
C SER A 63 7.44 -5.10 5.78
N TYR A 64 6.40 -4.49 5.20
CA TYR A 64 5.17 -5.18 4.78
C TYR A 64 5.37 -6.05 3.53
N LEU A 65 6.39 -5.75 2.73
CA LEU A 65 6.73 -6.51 1.53
C LEU A 65 7.75 -7.63 1.78
N ARG A 66 8.22 -7.77 3.02
CA ARG A 66 9.19 -8.81 3.42
C ARG A 66 8.50 -10.12 3.81
N PRO A 67 9.22 -11.27 3.81
CA PRO A 67 8.63 -12.59 4.04
C PRO A 67 7.80 -12.72 5.31
N GLN A 68 8.11 -11.96 6.36
CA GLN A 68 7.40 -12.00 7.64
C GLN A 68 5.98 -11.43 7.56
N SER A 69 5.73 -10.49 6.63
CA SER A 69 4.49 -9.71 6.58
C SER A 69 3.73 -9.85 5.26
N ILE A 70 4.40 -10.29 4.18
CA ILE A 70 3.85 -10.32 2.83
C ILE A 70 2.59 -11.19 2.70
N ASP A 71 2.50 -12.30 3.44
CA ASP A 71 1.31 -13.15 3.42
C ASP A 71 0.10 -12.43 4.03
N ARG A 72 0.28 -11.70 5.13
CA ARG A 72 -0.78 -10.87 5.71
C ARG A 72 -1.13 -9.68 4.81
N ALA A 73 -0.14 -9.05 4.17
CA ALA A 73 -0.37 -7.97 3.22
C ALA A 73 -1.22 -8.47 2.04
N ARG A 74 -0.90 -9.65 1.50
CA ARG A 74 -1.70 -10.33 0.46
C ARG A 74 -3.14 -10.51 0.93
N ASP A 75 -3.35 -11.14 2.08
CA ASP A 75 -4.68 -11.52 2.55
C ASP A 75 -5.57 -10.30 2.81
N MET A 76 -5.03 -9.26 3.43
CA MET A 76 -5.79 -8.01 3.65
C MET A 76 -6.11 -7.30 2.34
N ASN A 77 -5.17 -7.24 1.38
CA ASN A 77 -5.42 -6.62 0.09
C ASN A 77 -6.43 -7.40 -0.77
N LEU A 78 -6.47 -8.73 -0.66
CA LEU A 78 -7.50 -9.55 -1.31
C LEU A 78 -8.89 -9.24 -0.76
N ILE A 79 -9.03 -9.09 0.56
CA ILE A 79 -10.31 -8.73 1.19
C ILE A 79 -10.75 -7.32 0.76
N LEU A 80 -9.83 -6.35 0.76
CA LEU A 80 -10.13 -4.98 0.30
C LEU A 80 -10.48 -4.94 -1.19
N GLY A 81 -10.06 -5.95 -1.96
CA GLY A 81 -10.23 -6.01 -3.41
C GLY A 81 -9.21 -5.18 -4.18
N SER A 82 -8.08 -4.85 -3.54
CA SER A 82 -6.96 -4.13 -4.14
C SER A 82 -6.31 -4.93 -5.27
N LYS A 83 -5.59 -4.24 -6.15
CA LYS A 83 -4.75 -4.86 -7.20
C LYS A 83 -3.26 -4.62 -7.00
N TYR A 84 -2.90 -3.56 -6.28
CA TYR A 84 -1.50 -3.17 -6.10
C TYR A 84 -1.14 -3.06 -4.61
N VAL A 85 0.00 -3.65 -4.24
CA VAL A 85 0.64 -3.49 -2.93
C VAL A 85 1.92 -2.68 -3.17
N VAL A 86 1.90 -1.41 -2.81
CA VAL A 86 2.92 -0.45 -3.23
C VAL A 86 3.86 -0.14 -2.07
N LEU A 87 5.16 -0.22 -2.31
CA LEU A 87 6.19 0.33 -1.45
C LEU A 87 6.22 1.86 -1.64
N ALA A 88 5.81 2.58 -0.61
CA ALA A 88 5.58 4.02 -0.66
C ALA A 88 6.87 4.86 -0.62
N SER A 89 7.99 4.26 -0.18
CA SER A 89 9.30 4.89 -0.10
C SER A 89 10.38 3.83 0.11
N ALA A 90 11.56 4.03 -0.50
CA ALA A 90 12.77 3.26 -0.19
C ALA A 90 13.35 3.55 1.21
N GLY A 91 12.85 4.55 1.92
CA GLY A 91 13.51 5.10 3.11
C GLY A 91 14.80 5.84 2.73
N GLN A 92 15.68 6.05 3.70
CA GLN A 92 16.99 6.63 3.43
C GLN A 92 17.89 5.57 2.80
N LYS A 93 18.32 5.79 1.55
CA LYS A 93 19.24 4.94 0.81
C LYS A 93 20.40 5.79 0.31
N THR A 94 21.62 5.38 0.61
CA THR A 94 22.85 6.15 0.44
C THR A 94 23.87 5.47 -0.48
N SER A 95 23.64 4.20 -0.86
CA SER A 95 24.49 3.47 -1.80
C SER A 95 23.69 2.71 -2.86
N LEU A 96 24.32 2.40 -3.99
CA LEU A 96 23.73 1.56 -5.06
C LEU A 96 23.38 0.15 -4.55
N THR A 97 24.13 -0.37 -3.59
CA THR A 97 23.85 -1.68 -2.97
C THR A 97 22.54 -1.66 -2.18
N GLU A 98 22.29 -0.60 -1.42
CA GLU A 98 21.04 -0.48 -0.67
C GLU A 98 19.83 -0.31 -1.61
N TRP A 99 20.01 0.37 -2.75
CA TRP A 99 19.00 0.45 -3.81
C TRP A 99 18.74 -0.89 -4.50
N ARG A 100 19.79 -1.68 -4.77
CA ARG A 100 19.62 -3.07 -5.25
C ARG A 100 18.78 -3.89 -4.27
N SER A 101 18.97 -3.71 -2.96
CA SER A 101 18.14 -4.40 -1.95
C SER A 101 16.66 -4.01 -2.00
N VAL A 102 16.32 -2.77 -2.39
CA VAL A 102 14.93 -2.37 -2.65
C VAL A 102 14.37 -3.14 -3.84
N ALA A 103 15.13 -3.22 -4.94
CA ALA A 103 14.74 -3.99 -6.11
C ALA A 103 14.54 -5.48 -5.79
N ASP A 104 15.44 -6.07 -5.01
CA ASP A 104 15.33 -7.47 -4.56
C ASP A 104 14.06 -7.70 -3.73
N THR A 105 13.75 -6.77 -2.82
CA THR A 105 12.52 -6.83 -2.00
C THR A 105 11.28 -6.77 -2.89
N LEU A 106 11.24 -5.86 -3.87
CA LEU A 106 10.14 -5.73 -4.81
C LEU A 106 9.98 -6.95 -5.72
N ASN A 107 11.08 -7.51 -6.22
CA ASN A 107 11.07 -8.73 -7.04
C ASN A 107 10.51 -9.93 -6.25
N SER A 108 10.99 -10.12 -5.02
CA SER A 108 10.50 -11.19 -4.14
C SER A 108 9.01 -11.02 -3.81
N ALA A 109 8.58 -9.81 -3.49
CA ALA A 109 7.18 -9.51 -3.25
C ALA A 109 6.31 -9.73 -4.49
N ALA A 110 6.79 -9.35 -5.68
CA ALA A 110 6.07 -9.57 -6.94
C ALA A 110 5.84 -11.06 -7.21
N GLU A 111 6.87 -11.91 -7.06
CA GLU A 111 6.74 -13.37 -7.21
C GLU A 111 5.75 -13.96 -6.20
N LYS A 112 5.78 -13.50 -4.96
CA LYS A 112 4.88 -13.97 -3.89
C LYS A 112 3.41 -13.55 -4.12
N LEU A 113 3.18 -12.34 -4.63
CA LEU A 113 1.85 -11.76 -4.83
C LEU A 113 1.17 -12.20 -6.13
N LYS A 114 1.95 -12.50 -7.18
CA LYS A 114 1.47 -12.84 -8.52
C LYS A 114 0.45 -13.99 -8.57
N PRO A 115 0.60 -15.12 -7.84
CA PRO A 115 -0.40 -16.19 -7.85
C PRO A 115 -1.77 -15.76 -7.33
N ALA A 116 -1.83 -14.73 -6.47
CA ALA A 116 -3.06 -14.15 -5.97
C ALA A 116 -3.65 -13.05 -6.89
N GLY A 117 -3.03 -12.79 -8.04
CA GLY A 117 -3.43 -11.73 -8.96
C GLY A 117 -3.14 -10.31 -8.46
N LEU A 118 -2.30 -10.17 -7.43
CA LEU A 118 -1.81 -8.89 -6.90
C LEU A 118 -0.46 -8.52 -7.55
N LYS A 119 -0.17 -7.22 -7.62
CA LYS A 119 1.09 -6.69 -8.15
C LYS A 119 1.82 -5.88 -7.08
N ALA A 120 3.13 -6.10 -6.95
CA ALA A 120 3.99 -5.18 -6.20
C ALA A 120 4.22 -3.91 -7.03
N GLY A 121 4.31 -2.76 -6.37
CA GLY A 121 4.63 -1.48 -6.99
C GLY A 121 5.59 -0.65 -6.15
N TYR A 122 6.14 0.40 -6.73
CA TYR A 122 7.01 1.35 -6.07
C TYR A 122 6.56 2.79 -6.37
N HIS A 123 6.47 3.64 -5.35
CA HIS A 123 6.09 5.04 -5.48
C HIS A 123 7.31 5.94 -5.21
N ASN A 124 7.78 6.60 -6.27
CA ASN A 124 8.98 7.44 -6.21
C ASN A 124 8.74 8.77 -5.47
N HIS A 125 9.82 9.35 -4.96
CA HIS A 125 9.92 10.72 -4.46
C HIS A 125 11.15 11.40 -5.10
N GLN A 126 11.86 12.25 -4.35
CA GLN A 126 13.05 12.97 -4.83
C GLN A 126 14.32 12.11 -4.82
N LEU A 127 14.45 11.17 -3.89
CA LEU A 127 15.68 10.41 -3.64
C LEU A 127 16.10 9.58 -4.86
N GLU A 128 15.12 9.02 -5.56
CA GLU A 128 15.23 8.23 -6.79
C GLU A 128 15.87 9.01 -7.94
N PHE A 129 15.86 10.34 -7.87
CA PHE A 129 16.44 11.21 -8.88
C PHE A 129 17.76 11.84 -8.44
N THR A 130 18.22 11.57 -7.21
CA THR A 130 19.51 12.05 -6.70
C THR A 130 20.60 11.05 -7.07
N PRO A 131 21.62 11.45 -7.86
CA PRO A 131 22.67 10.52 -8.25
C PRO A 131 23.50 10.02 -7.06
N ILE A 132 23.85 8.74 -7.09
CA ILE A 132 24.83 8.11 -6.22
C ILE A 132 25.95 7.62 -7.13
N GLU A 133 27.19 8.04 -6.87
CA GLU A 133 28.35 7.69 -7.71
C GLU A 133 28.15 8.06 -9.21
N GLY A 134 27.45 9.17 -9.46
CA GLY A 134 27.15 9.65 -10.81
C GLY A 134 26.04 8.88 -11.54
N GLN A 135 25.40 7.90 -10.88
CA GLN A 135 24.31 7.10 -11.45
C GLN A 135 23.00 7.41 -10.73
N ARG A 136 21.91 7.48 -11.49
CA ARG A 136 20.57 7.47 -10.89
C ARG A 136 20.30 6.04 -10.41
N PRO A 137 19.92 5.86 -9.14
CA PRO A 137 19.66 4.54 -8.58
C PRO A 137 18.48 3.81 -9.23
#